data_AF-A0AAV2KIU8-F1
#
_entry.id   AF-A0AAV2KIU8-F1
#
_cell.length_a   1.000
_cell.length_b   1.000
_cell.length_c   1.000
_cell.angle_alpha   90.00
_cell.angle_beta   90.00
_cell.angle_gamma   90.00
#
_symmetry.space_group_name_H-M   'P 1'
#
loop_
_entity.id
_entity.type
_entity.pdbx_description
1 polymer ?
#
loop_
_entity_poly.entity_id
_entity_poly.type
_entity_poly.pdbx_seq_one_letter_code
_entity_poly.pdbx_strand_id
1 'polypeptide(L)'
;MVVILLNCVTLGMFQPCEDVSCQSEWCRILQVLDDCIFAFFAVEMVIKMVALGIFGPNCYLGDKWNQLDFVIVMAGVMEYSLDGHNASLSAIRTVRVLRPLRAINRVPSMRILVTLLLDTLPMLGNVLLLCFFVFFIFGIVGVQLWAGLLRNRCFLGEDIRT
;
A
#
# COMPACT_ATOMS: atom_id res chain seq x y z
N MET A 1 11.77 18.14 -7.46
CA MET A 1 10.99 18.54 -6.26
C MET A 1 9.64 19.14 -6.60
N VAL A 2 9.54 20.08 -7.55
CA VAL A 2 8.25 20.66 -7.99
C VAL A 2 7.24 19.59 -8.43
N VAL A 3 7.66 18.60 -9.22
CA VAL A 3 6.81 17.47 -9.65
C VAL A 3 6.31 16.63 -8.47
N ILE A 4 7.12 16.47 -7.42
CA ILE A 4 6.77 15.69 -6.24
C ILE A 4 5.76 16.46 -5.38
N LEU A 5 5.97 17.76 -5.19
CA LEU A 5 5.01 18.63 -4.51
C LEU A 5 3.67 18.65 -5.23
N LEU A 6 3.70 18.72 -6.56
CA LEU A 6 2.50 18.69 -7.40
C LEU A 6 1.78 17.34 -7.29
N ASN A 7 2.51 16.22 -7.26
CA ASN A 7 1.94 14.89 -7.01
C ASN A 7 1.31 14.75 -5.62
N CYS A 8 1.96 15.30 -4.58
CA CYS A 8 1.41 15.32 -3.22
C CYS A 8 0.12 16.13 -3.13
N VAL A 9 0.03 17.27 -3.82
CA VAL A 9 -1.20 18.07 -3.88
C VAL A 9 -2.30 17.34 -4.64
N THR A 10 -1.99 16.71 -5.79
CA THR A 10 -2.99 15.94 -6.54
C THR A 10 -3.49 14.72 -5.78
N LEU A 11 -2.63 14.04 -5.02
CA LEU A 11 -3.02 12.93 -4.15
C LEU A 11 -3.83 13.40 -2.94
N GLY A 12 -3.48 14.55 -2.35
CA GLY A 12 -4.22 15.14 -1.22
C GLY A 12 -5.60 15.66 -1.60
N MET A 13 -5.79 16.06 -2.86
CA MET A 13 -7.09 16.44 -3.42
C MET A 13 -7.90 15.25 -3.92
N PHE A 14 -7.35 14.03 -3.88
CA PHE A 14 -8.04 12.84 -4.33
C PHE A 14 -9.04 12.39 -3.25
N GLN A 15 -10.33 12.53 -3.53
CA GLN A 15 -11.41 12.18 -2.61
C GLN A 15 -11.89 10.74 -2.91
N PRO A 16 -11.59 9.74 -2.05
CA PRO A 16 -11.89 8.34 -2.34
C PRO A 16 -13.38 7.96 -2.20
N CYS A 17 -14.26 8.89 -1.84
CA CYS A 17 -15.64 8.59 -1.43
C CYS A 17 -16.67 8.52 -2.57
N GLU A 18 -16.33 8.84 -3.83
CA GLU A 18 -17.35 8.96 -4.90
C GLU A 18 -17.09 8.15 -6.19
N ASP A 19 -15.84 7.75 -6.50
CA ASP A 19 -15.51 7.39 -7.88
C ASP A 19 -15.03 5.93 -8.07
N VAL A 20 -15.99 5.02 -8.28
CA VAL A 20 -15.74 3.74 -9.00
C VAL A 20 -15.80 3.94 -10.53
N SER A 21 -16.50 4.99 -10.97
CA SER A 21 -16.52 5.46 -12.36
C SER A 21 -16.21 6.96 -12.37
N CYS A 22 -14.98 7.34 -12.72
CA CYS A 22 -14.60 8.74 -12.85
C CYS A 22 -15.39 9.41 -13.99
N GLN A 23 -16.54 10.00 -13.64
CA GLN A 23 -17.39 10.74 -14.57
C GLN A 23 -17.09 12.24 -14.56
N SER A 24 -16.40 12.75 -13.53
CA SER A 24 -16.04 14.17 -13.43
C SER A 24 -14.79 14.51 -14.24
N GLU A 25 -14.82 15.66 -14.93
CA GLU A 25 -13.67 16.21 -15.69
C GLU A 25 -12.45 16.42 -14.77
N TRP A 26 -12.68 16.78 -13.50
CA TRP A 26 -11.65 16.94 -12.48
C TRP A 26 -10.91 15.63 -12.16
N CYS A 27 -11.62 14.50 -12.00
CA CYS A 27 -10.95 13.22 -11.82
C CYS A 27 -10.09 12.88 -13.04
N ARG A 28 -10.61 13.09 -14.26
CA ARG A 28 -9.88 12.75 -15.49
C ARG A 28 -8.57 13.55 -15.63
N ILE A 29 -8.59 14.84 -15.30
CA ILE A 29 -7.39 15.68 -15.31
C ILE A 29 -6.37 15.19 -14.28
N LEU A 30 -6.81 14.89 -13.05
CA LEU A 30 -5.95 14.39 -11.98
C LEU A 30 -5.31 13.05 -12.35
N GLN A 31 -6.08 12.14 -12.96
CA GLN A 31 -5.60 10.83 -13.38
C GLN A 31 -4.56 10.93 -14.50
N VAL A 32 -4.81 11.74 -15.53
CA VAL A 32 -3.84 11.98 -16.60
C VAL A 32 -2.55 12.58 -16.04
N LEU A 33 -2.66 13.48 -15.07
CA LEU A 33 -1.50 14.11 -14.44
C LEU A 33 -0.68 13.08 -13.65
N ASP A 34 -1.32 12.23 -12.84
CA ASP A 34 -0.63 11.18 -12.08
C ASP A 34 0.05 10.14 -13.01
N ASP A 35 -0.61 9.79 -14.12
CA ASP A 35 -0.06 8.88 -15.13
C ASP A 35 1.14 9.51 -15.87
N CYS A 36 1.08 10.81 -16.22
CA CYS A 36 2.22 11.53 -16.77
C CYS A 36 3.41 11.59 -15.80
N ILE A 37 3.14 11.85 -14.53
CA ILE A 37 4.17 11.86 -13.48
C ILE A 37 4.77 10.45 -13.32
N PHE A 38 3.95 9.41 -13.33
CA PHE A 38 4.41 8.02 -13.29
C PHE A 38 5.33 7.69 -14.46
N ALA A 39 4.93 8.04 -15.69
CA ALA A 39 5.73 7.79 -16.88
C ALA A 39 7.09 8.50 -16.83
N PHE A 40 7.12 9.77 -16.39
CA PHE A 40 8.36 10.51 -16.20
C PHE A 40 9.30 9.81 -15.20
N PHE A 41 8.76 9.34 -14.08
CA PHE A 41 9.57 8.65 -13.07
C PHE A 41 10.01 7.25 -13.52
N ALA A 42 9.19 6.53 -14.27
CA ALA A 42 9.57 5.25 -14.87
C ALA A 42 10.74 5.43 -15.84
N VAL A 43 10.73 6.48 -16.66
CA VAL A 43 11.85 6.79 -17.56
C VAL A 43 13.11 7.17 -16.79
N GLU A 44 13.01 8.02 -15.76
CA GLU A 44 14.14 8.38 -14.90
C GLU A 44 14.76 7.13 -14.23
N MET A 45 13.91 6.19 -13.82
CA MET A 45 14.32 4.92 -13.22
C MET A 45 15.06 4.02 -14.21
N VAL A 46 14.55 3.87 -15.43
CA VAL A 46 15.21 3.11 -16.50
C VAL A 46 16.57 3.72 -16.81
N ILE A 47 16.68 5.05 -16.90
CA ILE A 47 17.96 5.73 -17.11
C ILE A 47 18.94 5.41 -15.98
N LYS A 48 18.51 5.48 -14.71
CA LYS A 48 19.37 5.12 -13.57
C LYS A 48 19.79 3.66 -13.59
N MET A 49 18.89 2.75 -13.97
CA MET A 49 19.17 1.32 -14.06
C MET A 49 20.21 1.02 -15.15
N VAL A 50 20.14 1.71 -16.29
CA VAL A 50 21.14 1.60 -17.37
C VAL A 50 22.47 2.25 -16.97
N ALA A 51 22.45 3.40 -16.32
CA ALA A 51 23.66 4.14 -15.92
C ALA A 51 24.45 3.48 -14.79
N LEU A 52 23.77 2.86 -13.82
CA LEU A 52 24.40 2.17 -12.68
C LEU A 52 24.71 0.69 -12.95
N GLY A 53 24.13 0.11 -14.01
CA GLY A 53 24.27 -1.30 -14.35
C GLY A 53 23.45 -2.24 -13.45
N ILE A 54 23.05 -3.39 -14.02
CA ILE A 54 22.25 -4.42 -13.34
C ILE A 54 23.12 -5.39 -12.51
N PHE A 55 24.39 -5.58 -12.89
CA PHE A 55 25.34 -6.48 -12.23
C PHE A 55 26.73 -5.83 -12.06
N GLY A 56 27.18 -5.63 -10.81
CA GLY A 56 28.38 -4.88 -10.41
C GLY A 56 28.39 -4.51 -8.90
N PRO A 57 29.54 -4.23 -8.28
CA PRO A 57 29.68 -4.05 -6.81
C PRO A 57 28.97 -2.81 -6.24
N ASN A 58 28.67 -1.80 -7.06
CA ASN A 58 27.82 -0.64 -6.71
C ASN A 58 26.47 -0.72 -7.44
N CYS A 59 25.86 -1.91 -7.41
CA CYS A 59 24.67 -2.21 -8.21
C CYS A 59 23.43 -1.45 -7.78
N TYR A 60 22.58 -1.18 -8.76
CA TYR A 60 21.23 -0.66 -8.56
C TYR A 60 20.39 -1.51 -7.57
N LEU A 61 20.57 -2.83 -7.59
CA LEU A 61 19.91 -3.77 -6.67
C LEU A 61 20.56 -3.83 -5.27
N GLY A 62 21.66 -3.13 -5.02
CA GLY A 62 22.26 -3.06 -3.68
C GLY A 62 21.52 -2.12 -2.72
N ASP A 63 20.86 -1.09 -3.25
CA ASP A 63 20.08 -0.15 -2.44
C ASP A 63 18.63 -0.63 -2.30
N LYS A 64 18.20 -0.94 -1.06
CA LYS A 64 16.82 -1.38 -0.74
C LYS A 64 15.76 -0.39 -1.23
N TRP A 65 16.11 0.89 -1.31
CA TRP A 65 15.20 1.96 -1.74
C TRP A 65 14.96 1.93 -3.26
N ASN A 66 15.99 1.58 -4.04
CA ASN A 66 15.87 1.39 -5.48
C ASN A 66 15.11 0.10 -5.81
N GLN A 67 15.31 -0.97 -5.03
CA GLN A 67 14.51 -2.19 -5.14
C GLN A 67 13.02 -1.93 -4.92
N LEU A 68 12.66 -1.13 -3.91
CA LEU A 68 11.28 -0.77 -3.62
C LEU A 68 10.67 0.05 -4.77
N ASP A 69 11.39 1.04 -5.30
CA ASP A 69 10.91 1.85 -6.43
C ASP A 69 10.73 0.98 -7.70
N PHE A 70 11.61 0.00 -7.94
CA PHE A 70 11.46 -0.97 -9.04
C PHE A 70 10.19 -1.82 -8.91
N VAL A 71 9.90 -2.35 -7.72
CA VAL A 71 8.68 -3.15 -7.47
C VAL A 71 7.42 -2.32 -7.71
N ILE A 72 7.41 -1.05 -7.28
CA ILE A 72 6.27 -0.15 -7.51
C ILE A 72 6.06 0.12 -9.00
N VAL A 73 7.12 0.40 -9.76
CA VAL A 73 7.01 0.64 -11.21
C VAL A 73 6.51 -0.60 -11.94
N MET A 74 7.05 -1.79 -11.62
CA MET A 74 6.59 -3.05 -12.19
C MET A 74 5.12 -3.34 -11.87
N ALA A 75 4.68 -3.08 -10.64
CA ALA A 75 3.29 -3.25 -10.25
C ALA A 75 2.36 -2.27 -11.00
N GLY A 76 2.80 -1.02 -11.24
CA GLY A 76 2.06 -0.04 -12.03
C GLY A 76 1.96 -0.39 -13.52
N VAL A 77 3.02 -0.93 -14.11
CA VAL A 77 3.00 -1.42 -15.51
C VAL A 77 2.08 -2.64 -15.66
N MET A 78 2.08 -3.52 -14.67
CA MET A 78 1.17 -4.68 -14.61
C MET A 78 -0.29 -4.23 -14.57
N GLU A 79 -0.61 -3.19 -13.78
CA GLU A 79 -1.95 -2.59 -13.73
C GLU A 79 -2.39 -2.09 -15.11
N TYR A 80 -1.55 -1.30 -15.79
CA TYR A 80 -1.88 -0.72 -17.10
C TYR A 80 -2.06 -1.78 -18.19
N SER A 81 -1.27 -2.87 -18.13
CA SER A 81 -1.34 -3.97 -19.09
C SER A 81 -2.61 -4.81 -18.93
N LEU A 82 -3.15 -4.90 -17.71
CA LEU A 82 -4.32 -5.70 -17.38
C LEU A 82 -5.64 -4.93 -17.55
N ASP A 83 -5.66 -3.60 -17.45
CA ASP A 83 -6.85 -2.82 -17.83
C ASP A 83 -7.24 -3.02 -19.31
N GLY A 84 -6.32 -3.46 -20.18
CA GLY A 84 -6.60 -3.81 -21.58
C GLY A 84 -7.28 -5.18 -21.80
N HIS A 85 -7.24 -6.07 -20.81
CA HIS A 85 -7.92 -7.36 -20.83
C HIS A 85 -8.85 -7.39 -19.62
N ASN A 86 -10.16 -7.15 -19.81
CA ASN A 86 -11.29 -7.04 -18.85
C ASN A 86 -11.37 -8.02 -17.64
N ALA A 87 -10.25 -8.35 -17.01
CA ALA A 87 -10.06 -9.21 -15.87
C ALA A 87 -9.89 -8.29 -14.66
N SER A 88 -11.02 -7.88 -14.10
CA SER A 88 -11.08 -7.00 -12.93
C SER A 88 -10.60 -7.74 -11.67
N LEU A 89 -9.29 -7.85 -11.48
CA LEU A 89 -8.72 -8.31 -10.22
C LEU A 89 -8.70 -7.16 -9.22
N SER A 90 -9.55 -7.24 -8.20
CA SER A 90 -9.63 -6.22 -7.14
C SER A 90 -8.28 -5.98 -6.43
N ALA A 91 -7.36 -6.96 -6.46
CA ALA A 91 -6.01 -6.85 -5.92
C ALA A 91 -5.12 -5.83 -6.64
N ILE A 92 -5.34 -5.59 -7.94
CA ILE A 92 -4.56 -4.63 -8.73
C ILE A 92 -4.91 -3.20 -8.33
N ARG A 93 -6.16 -2.93 -7.93
CA ARG A 93 -6.58 -1.62 -7.45
C ARG A 93 -5.82 -1.20 -6.19
N THR A 94 -5.44 -2.16 -5.34
CA THR A 94 -4.62 -1.92 -4.14
C THR A 94 -3.22 -1.40 -4.47
N VAL A 95 -2.69 -1.67 -5.68
CA VAL A 95 -1.37 -1.16 -6.12
C VAL A 95 -1.37 0.37 -6.19
N ARG A 96 -2.52 1.02 -6.44
CA ARG A 96 -2.65 2.48 -6.42
C ARG A 96 -2.29 3.09 -5.06
N VAL A 97 -2.48 2.35 -3.96
CA VAL A 97 -2.11 2.77 -2.59
C VAL A 97 -0.59 2.83 -2.40
N LEU A 98 0.19 2.17 -3.26
CA LEU A 98 1.66 2.23 -3.25
C LEU A 98 2.20 3.47 -3.98
N ARG A 99 1.37 4.22 -4.72
CA ARG A 99 1.83 5.43 -5.45
C ARG A 99 2.38 6.49 -4.50
N PRO A 100 1.73 6.88 -3.37
CA PRO A 100 2.30 7.83 -2.42
C PRO A 100 3.63 7.38 -1.80
N LEU A 101 3.84 6.07 -1.63
CA LEU A 101 5.10 5.49 -1.13
C LEU A 101 6.30 5.85 -2.02
N ARG A 102 6.09 6.02 -3.34
CA ARG A 102 7.16 6.48 -4.26
C ARG A 102 7.63 7.89 -3.92
N ALA A 103 6.74 8.77 -3.45
CA ALA A 103 7.08 10.14 -3.08
C ALA A 103 7.99 10.16 -1.85
N ILE A 104 7.77 9.24 -0.91
CA ILE A 104 8.60 9.04 0.29
C ILE A 104 10.04 8.68 -0.10
N ASN A 105 10.24 7.77 -1.06
CA ASN A 105 11.58 7.37 -1.54
C ASN A 105 12.38 8.54 -2.14
N ARG A 106 11.70 9.55 -2.70
CA ARG A 106 12.34 10.69 -3.37
C ARG A 106 12.68 11.83 -2.43
N VAL A 107 12.04 11.92 -1.26
CA VAL A 107 12.36 12.93 -0.25
C VAL A 107 13.40 12.34 0.71
N PRO A 108 14.67 12.78 0.65
CA PRO A 108 15.73 12.21 1.47
C PRO A 108 15.44 12.32 2.97
N SER A 109 14.78 13.40 3.40
CA SER A 109 14.34 13.59 4.80
C SER A 109 13.35 12.51 5.26
N MET A 110 12.43 12.07 4.39
CA MET A 110 11.46 11.02 4.71
C MET A 110 12.12 9.63 4.72
N ARG A 111 13.05 9.39 3.80
CA ARG A 111 13.87 8.16 3.78
C ARG A 111 14.61 7.95 5.10
N ILE A 112 15.22 9.02 5.62
CA ILE A 112 15.94 8.98 6.90
C ILE A 112 14.98 8.62 8.03
N LEU A 113 13.82 9.28 8.11
CA LEU A 113 12.83 9.02 9.15
C LEU A 113 12.34 7.57 9.15
N VAL A 114 12.01 7.02 7.98
CA VAL A 114 11.55 5.63 7.84
C VAL A 114 12.67 4.65 8.18
N THR A 115 13.91 4.92 7.77
CA THR A 115 15.06 4.08 8.11
C THR A 115 15.26 4.02 9.63
N LEU A 116 15.22 5.16 10.31
CA LEU A 116 15.35 5.23 11.77
C LEU A 116 14.20 4.47 12.47
N LEU A 117 12.98 4.60 11.95
CA LEU A 117 11.84 3.85 12.47
C LEU A 117 12.08 2.34 12.35
N LEU A 118 12.48 1.86 11.17
CA LEU A 118 12.79 0.45 10.93
C LEU A 118 13.96 -0.05 11.79
N ASP A 119 14.96 0.79 12.06
CA ASP A 119 16.09 0.47 12.94
C ASP A 119 15.68 0.31 14.41
N THR A 120 14.60 0.97 14.84
CA THR A 120 14.07 0.83 16.21
C THR A 120 13.14 -0.37 16.40
N LEU A 121 12.50 -0.88 15.33
CA LEU A 121 11.64 -2.06 15.38
C LEU A 121 12.29 -3.32 16.00
N PRO A 122 13.55 -3.70 15.69
CA PRO A 122 14.15 -4.89 16.29
C PRO A 122 14.27 -4.79 17.81
N MET A 123 14.46 -3.58 18.36
CA MET A 123 14.51 -3.38 19.82
C MET A 123 13.14 -3.61 20.48
N LEU A 124 12.05 -3.34 19.77
CA LEU A 124 10.68 -3.60 20.22
C LEU A 124 10.27 -5.07 20.09
N GLY A 125 11.05 -5.90 19.39
CA GLY A 125 10.71 -7.30 19.11
C GLY A 125 10.43 -8.13 20.36
N ASN A 126 11.20 -7.93 21.44
CA ASN A 126 11.01 -8.64 22.70
C ASN A 126 9.67 -8.31 23.38
N VAL A 127 9.28 -7.03 23.35
CA VAL A 127 8.00 -6.57 23.91
C VAL A 127 6.84 -7.11 23.09
N LEU A 128 6.98 -7.12 21.75
CA LEU A 128 5.97 -7.64 20.84
C LEU A 128 5.76 -9.16 21.04
N LEU A 129 6.83 -9.91 21.28
CA LEU A 129 6.77 -11.34 21.60
C LEU A 129 6.04 -11.59 22.93
N LEU A 130 6.32 -10.81 23.97
CA LEU A 130 5.58 -10.89 25.24
C LEU A 130 4.09 -10.56 25.03
N CYS A 131 3.80 -9.48 24.29
CA CYS A 131 2.44 -9.07 23.94
C CYS A 131 1.68 -10.16 23.18
N PHE A 132 2.35 -10.85 22.26
CA PHE A 132 1.78 -12.00 21.55
C PHE A 132 1.39 -13.14 22.50
N PHE A 133 2.24 -13.51 23.46
CA PHE A 133 1.89 -14.53 24.46
C PHE A 133 0.70 -14.13 25.33
N VAL A 134 0.63 -12.86 25.74
CA VAL A 134 -0.50 -12.33 26.51
C VAL A 134 -1.79 -12.49 25.72
N PHE A 135 -1.83 -12.00 24.47
CA PHE A 135 -3.01 -12.15 23.62
C PHE A 135 -3.36 -13.61 23.35
N PHE A 136 -2.37 -14.50 23.23
CA PHE A 136 -2.60 -15.92 23.03
C PHE A 136 -3.27 -16.58 24.24
N ILE A 137 -2.76 -16.35 25.45
CA ILE A 137 -3.33 -16.93 26.68
C ILE A 137 -4.75 -16.39 26.92
N PHE A 138 -4.93 -15.07 26.88
CA PHE A 138 -6.26 -14.48 27.05
C PHE A 138 -7.23 -14.86 25.92
N GLY A 139 -6.72 -15.07 24.70
CA GLY A 139 -7.51 -15.58 23.59
C GLY A 139 -8.05 -16.98 23.85
N ILE A 140 -7.20 -17.92 24.31
CA ILE A 140 -7.62 -19.29 24.66
C ILE A 140 -8.66 -19.27 25.78
N VAL A 141 -8.38 -18.53 26.86
CA VAL A 141 -9.30 -18.39 27.99
C VAL A 141 -10.63 -17.80 27.55
N GLY A 142 -10.61 -16.74 26.73
CA GLY A 142 -11.81 -16.08 26.24
C GLY A 142 -12.68 -16.97 25.35
N VAL A 143 -12.05 -17.76 24.47
CA VAL A 143 -12.78 -18.74 23.65
C VAL A 143 -13.37 -19.86 24.51
N GLN A 144 -12.64 -20.37 25.49
CA GLN A 144 -13.14 -21.44 26.37
C GLN A 144 -14.29 -20.98 27.28
N LEU A 145 -14.26 -19.75 27.76
CA LEU A 145 -15.29 -19.21 28.65
C LEU A 145 -16.54 -18.74 27.92
N TRP A 146 -16.38 -18.05 26.78
CA TRP A 146 -17.48 -17.31 26.14
C TRP A 146 -17.87 -17.82 24.75
N ALA A 147 -17.34 -18.96 24.29
CA ALA A 147 -17.81 -19.58 23.06
C ALA A 147 -19.31 -19.86 23.13
N GLY A 148 -20.07 -19.27 22.21
CA GLY A 148 -21.51 -19.49 22.04
C GLY A 148 -22.42 -18.72 23.00
N LEU A 149 -21.95 -18.31 24.19
CA LEU A 149 -22.76 -17.57 25.16
C LEU A 149 -23.27 -16.21 24.63
N LEU A 150 -22.44 -15.52 23.85
CA LEU A 150 -22.76 -14.20 23.27
C LEU A 150 -23.75 -14.28 22.08
N ARG A 151 -24.05 -15.48 21.56
CA ARG A 151 -25.00 -15.69 20.46
C ARG A 151 -26.45 -15.79 20.96
N ASN A 152 -26.66 -15.96 22.26
CA ASN A 152 -28.00 -16.17 22.81
C ASN A 152 -28.87 -14.92 22.58
N ARG A 153 -29.96 -15.12 21.85
CA ARG A 153 -31.04 -14.15 21.64
C ARG A 153 -32.34 -14.83 22.03
N CYS A 154 -33.29 -14.08 22.57
CA CYS A 154 -34.64 -14.60 22.76
C CYS A 154 -35.30 -14.76 21.39
N PHE A 155 -35.67 -15.98 21.04
CA PHE A 155 -36.51 -16.27 19.89
C PHE A 155 -37.92 -16.60 20.39
N LEU A 156 -38.95 -16.17 19.66
CA LEU A 156 -40.31 -16.64 19.88
C LEU A 156 -40.35 -18.13 19.53
N GLY A 157 -40.90 -18.94 20.43
CA GLY A 157 -41.04 -20.38 20.22
C GLY A 157 -41.85 -20.68 18.96
N GLU A 158 -41.50 -21.78 18.28
CA GLU A 158 -42.18 -22.25 17.06
C GLU A 158 -43.69 -22.53 17.25
N ASP A 159 -44.17 -22.54 18.51
CA ASP A 159 -45.57 -22.79 18.87
C ASP A 159 -46.53 -21.61 18.58
N ILE A 160 -46.05 -20.46 18.05
CA ILE A 160 -46.90 -19.32 17.63
C ILE A 160 -47.16 -19.36 16.10
N ARG A 161 -47.23 -20.56 15.53
CA ARG A 161 -47.67 -20.78 14.15
C ARG A 161 -48.91 -21.67 14.11
N THR A 162 -49.95 -21.24 14.84
CA THR A 162 -51.37 -21.58 14.59
C THR A 162 -52.21 -20.34 14.74
#